data_AF-A0A0C2FZD3-F1
#
_entry.id   AF-A0A0C2FZD3-F1
#
_cell.length_a   1.000
_cell.length_b   1.000
_cell.length_c   1.000
_cell.angle_alpha   90.00
_cell.angle_beta   90.00
_cell.angle_gamma   90.00
#
_symmetry.space_group_name_H-M   'P 1'
#
loop_
_entity.id
_entity.type
_entity.pdbx_description
1 polymer ?
#
loop_
_entity_poly.entity_id
_entity_poly.type
_entity_poly.pdbx_seq_one_letter_code
_entity_poly.pdbx_strand_id
1 'polypeptide(L)'
;MSDDEFDEIRHDKLLASVLDKKEQVPIRKSAAKISSDVLINSVKQSKVSTALAKQKLEQEKKEKDRVGASQTVAVPVHRQASERIKGAVGFIELKKDLKVWDDVVKSNRLADQLSFPLNEETMLATEKAADRAEAFKPKTDFEKKMMEMWNGSKNNMTNDTVYTEAEMEIIRAMDVKEAKEKLNQMQKMRALISYREAKYRYAAKIKSKG
;
A
#
# COMPACT_ATOMS: atom_id res chain seq x y z
N MET A 1 32.06 -13.55 54.71
CA MET A 1 31.12 -14.01 53.68
C MET A 1 31.01 -12.90 52.66
N SER A 2 31.16 -13.27 51.39
CA SER A 2 30.93 -12.49 50.17
C SER A 2 31.89 -11.35 49.86
N ASP A 3 32.31 -11.07 48.64
CA ASP A 3 32.28 -11.76 47.33
C ASP A 3 33.13 -10.83 46.44
N ASP A 4 34.35 -11.22 46.06
CA ASP A 4 35.02 -10.61 44.90
C ASP A 4 34.82 -11.60 43.73
N GLU A 5 33.59 -11.61 43.24
CA GLU A 5 33.16 -12.36 42.07
C GLU A 5 33.86 -11.77 40.85
N PHE A 6 34.85 -12.49 40.33
CA PHE A 6 35.47 -12.17 39.06
C PHE A 6 34.37 -12.17 38.00
N ASP A 7 34.14 -11.03 37.34
CA ASP A 7 33.21 -10.89 36.21
C ASP A 7 33.68 -11.78 35.03
N GLU A 8 33.36 -13.09 35.08
CA GLU A 8 33.71 -14.09 34.06
C GLU A 8 33.23 -13.65 32.67
N ILE A 9 32.11 -12.93 32.61
CA ILE A 9 31.53 -12.38 31.38
C ILE A 9 32.48 -11.38 30.69
N ARG A 10 33.21 -10.57 31.46
CA ARG A 10 34.19 -9.62 30.89
C ARG A 10 35.44 -10.35 30.42
N HIS A 11 35.85 -11.38 31.16
CA HIS A 11 36.98 -12.21 30.81
C HIS A 11 36.74 -12.98 29.51
N ASP A 12 35.56 -13.58 29.35
CA ASP A 12 35.18 -14.33 28.14
C ASP A 12 35.08 -13.42 26.91
N LYS A 13 34.56 -12.19 27.07
CA LYS A 13 34.52 -11.20 25.99
C LYS A 13 35.92 -10.78 25.56
N LEU A 14 36.87 -10.67 26.49
CA LEU A 14 38.26 -10.38 26.19
C LEU A 14 38.90 -11.54 25.42
N LEU A 15 38.71 -12.78 25.88
CA LEU A 15 39.23 -13.98 25.21
C LEU A 15 38.69 -14.11 23.78
N ALA A 16 37.40 -13.85 23.55
CA ALA A 16 36.81 -13.84 22.22
C ALA A 16 37.47 -12.80 21.30
N SER A 17 37.74 -11.59 21.80
CA SER A 17 38.39 -10.53 21.01
C SER A 17 39.87 -10.82 20.67
N VAL A 18 40.54 -11.60 21.51
CA VAL A 18 41.95 -11.98 21.34
C VAL A 18 42.11 -13.22 20.46
N LEU A 19 41.13 -14.13 20.46
CA LEU A 19 41.13 -15.37 19.68
C LEU A 19 40.65 -15.20 18.24
N ASP A 20 39.96 -14.09 17.91
CA ASP A 20 39.61 -13.75 16.53
C ASP A 20 40.88 -13.41 15.73
N LYS A 21 41.35 -14.43 15.00
CA LYS A 21 42.40 -14.34 14.00
C LYS A 21 42.01 -13.29 12.96
N LYS A 22 42.67 -12.11 13.01
CA LYS A 22 42.65 -11.13 11.93
C LYS A 22 42.99 -11.81 10.60
N GLU A 23 42.02 -11.85 9.69
CA GLU A 23 42.31 -12.11 8.28
C GLU A 23 43.32 -11.08 7.78
N GLN A 24 44.43 -11.58 7.24
CA GLN A 24 45.44 -10.74 6.62
C GLN A 24 44.88 -10.11 5.35
N VAL A 25 44.75 -8.78 5.34
CA VAL A 25 44.43 -8.01 4.14
C VAL A 25 45.68 -8.03 3.23
N PRO A 26 45.59 -8.47 1.96
CA PRO A 26 46.75 -8.51 1.08
C PRO A 26 47.23 -7.09 0.73
N ILE A 27 48.51 -6.83 0.99
CA ILE A 27 49.22 -5.62 0.59
C ILE A 27 49.29 -5.57 -0.94
N ARG A 28 48.55 -4.64 -1.57
CA ARG A 28 48.68 -4.38 -3.01
C ARG A 28 49.98 -3.64 -3.31
N LYS A 29 50.87 -4.27 -4.09
CA LYS A 29 52.09 -3.66 -4.64
C LYS A 29 51.74 -2.73 -5.82
N SER A 30 51.28 -1.52 -5.53
CA SER A 30 51.48 -0.31 -6.35
C SER A 30 50.60 0.83 -5.83
N ALA A 31 51.17 1.99 -5.56
CA ALA A 31 50.38 3.19 -5.26
C ALA A 31 49.48 3.53 -6.45
N ALA A 32 48.17 3.65 -6.23
CA ALA A 32 47.24 4.08 -7.26
C ALA A 32 47.57 5.52 -7.69
N LYS A 33 47.69 5.75 -9.00
CA LYS A 33 47.87 7.09 -9.56
C LYS A 33 46.67 7.95 -9.15
N ILE A 34 46.87 8.88 -8.23
CA ILE A 34 45.83 9.80 -7.79
C ILE A 34 45.53 10.73 -8.96
N SER A 35 44.30 10.66 -9.49
CA SER A 35 43.85 11.58 -10.54
C SER A 35 43.89 13.02 -10.01
N SER A 36 44.30 13.96 -10.86
CA SER A 36 44.28 15.40 -10.57
C SER A 36 42.91 15.87 -10.07
N ASP A 37 41.83 15.22 -10.52
CA ASP A 37 40.47 15.56 -10.14
C ASP A 37 40.19 15.28 -8.65
N VAL A 38 40.85 14.28 -8.05
CA VAL A 38 40.73 13.96 -6.62
C VAL A 38 41.36 15.06 -5.77
N LEU A 39 42.52 15.59 -6.19
CA LEU A 39 43.19 16.70 -5.51
C LEU A 39 42.38 18.00 -5.63
N ILE A 40 41.81 18.26 -6.82
CA ILE A 40 40.95 19.43 -7.06
C ILE A 40 39.68 19.34 -6.19
N ASN A 41 39.09 18.15 -6.05
CA ASN A 41 37.92 17.95 -5.20
C ASN A 41 38.25 18.10 -3.70
N SER A 42 39.43 17.69 -3.25
CA SER A 42 39.87 17.91 -1.86
C SER A 42 40.02 19.40 -1.53
N VAL A 43 40.60 20.21 -2.43
CA VAL A 43 40.73 21.66 -2.26
C VAL A 43 39.36 22.36 -2.29
N LYS A 44 38.41 21.85 -3.09
CA LYS A 44 37.01 22.34 -3.06
C LYS A 44 36.34 22.01 -1.72
N GLN A 45 36.56 20.81 -1.18
CA GLN A 45 35.98 20.41 0.11
C GLN A 45 36.59 21.14 1.32
N SER A 46 37.86 21.56 1.29
CA SER A 46 38.45 22.35 2.38
C SER A 46 37.86 23.77 2.49
N LYS A 47 37.46 24.36 1.35
CA LYS A 47 36.72 25.63 1.33
C LYS A 47 35.29 25.46 1.84
N VAL A 48 34.67 24.30 1.59
CA VAL A 48 33.32 23.97 2.08
C VAL A 48 33.32 23.65 3.57
N SER A 49 34.35 22.97 4.11
CA SER A 49 34.42 22.62 5.54
C SER A 49 34.58 23.85 6.45
N THR A 50 35.33 24.86 6.01
CA THR A 50 35.47 26.13 6.75
C THR A 50 34.20 26.98 6.69
N ALA A 51 33.45 26.94 5.59
CA ALA A 51 32.13 27.58 5.47
C ALA A 51 31.08 26.88 6.34
N LEU A 52 31.06 25.55 6.36
CA LEU A 52 30.19 24.75 7.23
C LEU A 52 30.51 24.95 8.72
N ALA A 53 31.78 25.07 9.10
CA ALA A 53 32.18 25.35 10.48
C ALA A 53 31.72 26.74 10.95
N LYS A 54 31.80 27.76 10.08
CA LYS A 54 31.27 29.10 10.35
C LYS A 54 29.75 29.10 10.47
N GLN A 55 29.07 28.36 9.59
CA GLN A 55 27.61 28.22 9.64
C GLN A 55 27.14 27.47 10.89
N LYS A 56 27.86 26.43 11.33
CA LYS A 56 27.58 25.71 12.58
C LYS A 56 27.75 26.59 13.82
N LEU A 57 28.80 27.42 13.87
CA LEU A 57 29.00 28.39 14.96
C LEU A 57 27.92 29.48 15.00
N GLU A 58 27.39 29.92 13.85
CA GLU A 58 26.24 30.82 13.80
C GLU A 58 24.92 30.13 14.20
N GLN A 59 24.75 28.86 13.83
CA GLN A 59 23.58 28.06 14.23
C GLN A 59 23.57 27.81 15.73
N GLU A 60 24.70 27.44 16.33
CA GLU A 60 24.81 27.24 17.80
C GLU A 60 24.57 28.54 18.58
N LYS A 61 24.97 29.70 18.04
CA LYS A 61 24.62 31.01 18.64
C LYS A 61 23.11 31.30 18.56
N LYS A 62 22.47 31.01 17.43
CA LYS A 62 21.00 31.18 17.27
C LYS A 62 20.18 30.16 18.05
N GLU A 63 20.75 28.98 18.34
CA GLU A 63 20.08 27.93 19.10
C GLU A 63 20.16 28.18 20.61
N LYS A 64 21.26 28.76 21.12
CA LYS A 64 21.35 29.23 22.51
C LYS A 64 20.36 30.34 22.86
N ASP A 65 19.97 31.19 21.90
CA ASP A 65 18.92 32.21 22.10
C ASP A 65 17.49 31.63 22.08
N ARG A 66 17.31 30.35 21.70
CA ARG A 66 15.99 29.71 21.58
C ARG A 66 15.65 28.76 22.73
N VAL A 67 16.64 28.36 23.52
CA VAL A 67 16.45 27.41 24.62
C VAL A 67 16.58 28.14 25.95
N GLY A 68 15.55 28.92 26.31
CA GLY A 68 15.57 29.58 27.62
C GLY A 68 14.49 30.61 27.96
N ALA A 69 13.47 30.86 27.14
CA ALA A 69 12.40 31.78 27.50
C ALA A 69 11.08 31.03 27.77
N SER A 70 10.69 30.98 29.04
CA SER A 70 9.31 30.76 29.45
C SER A 70 8.36 31.58 28.57
N GLN A 71 7.26 30.98 28.08
CA GLN A 71 6.26 31.65 27.24
C GLN A 71 5.61 32.84 27.95
N THR A 72 6.28 34.00 27.94
CA THR A 72 5.64 35.28 28.15
C THR A 72 4.90 35.61 26.86
N VAL A 73 3.58 35.80 26.94
CA VAL A 73 2.77 36.21 25.78
C VAL A 73 3.31 37.54 25.27
N ALA A 74 3.78 37.56 24.03
CA ALA A 74 4.25 38.79 23.40
C ALA A 74 3.14 39.83 23.36
N VAL A 75 3.50 41.10 23.50
CA VAL A 75 2.56 42.21 23.47
C VAL A 75 1.75 42.14 22.15
N PRO A 76 0.41 42.19 22.21
CA PRO A 76 -0.43 42.18 21.02
C PRO A 76 -0.02 43.28 20.04
N VAL A 77 0.16 42.89 18.78
CA VAL A 77 0.49 43.81 17.69
C VAL A 77 -0.69 44.74 17.38
N HIS A 78 -0.40 45.95 16.90
CA HIS A 78 -1.39 46.92 16.47
C HIS A 78 -2.41 46.31 15.48
N ARG A 79 -3.69 46.70 15.58
CA ARG A 79 -4.82 46.10 14.83
C ARG A 79 -4.56 45.96 13.33
N GLN A 80 -4.06 47.00 12.67
CA GLN A 80 -3.78 46.93 11.22
C GLN A 80 -2.69 45.91 10.89
N ALA A 81 -1.68 45.77 11.74
CA ALA A 81 -0.63 44.79 11.55
C ALA A 81 -1.16 43.37 11.77
N SER A 82 -2.01 43.16 12.80
CA SER A 82 -2.60 41.85 13.05
C SER A 82 -3.59 41.43 11.95
N GLU A 83 -4.38 42.34 11.41
CA GLU A 83 -5.25 42.08 10.25
C GLU A 83 -4.43 41.70 9.00
N ARG A 84 -3.34 42.41 8.72
CA ARG A 84 -2.42 42.06 7.61
C ARG A 84 -1.79 40.69 7.78
N ILE A 85 -1.35 40.36 9.00
CA ILE A 85 -0.78 39.05 9.33
C ILE A 85 -1.84 37.95 9.14
N LYS A 86 -3.05 38.15 9.68
CA LYS A 86 -4.16 37.20 9.50
C LYS A 86 -4.49 36.98 8.02
N GLY A 87 -4.54 38.05 7.22
CA GLY A 87 -4.74 37.96 5.78
C GLY A 87 -3.63 37.18 5.07
N ALA A 88 -2.36 37.41 5.44
CA ALA A 88 -1.24 36.68 4.88
C ALA A 88 -1.27 35.19 5.23
N VAL A 89 -1.63 34.85 6.48
CA VAL A 89 -1.80 33.46 6.91
C VAL A 89 -2.96 32.79 6.14
N GLY A 90 -4.11 33.45 6.05
CA GLY A 90 -5.26 32.94 5.29
C GLY A 90 -4.93 32.73 3.81
N PHE A 91 -4.14 33.59 3.19
CA PHE A 91 -3.66 33.39 1.83
C PHE A 91 -2.76 32.15 1.69
N ILE A 92 -1.86 31.92 2.65
CA ILE A 92 -0.97 30.75 2.65
C ILE A 92 -1.79 29.47 2.77
N GLU A 93 -2.82 29.45 3.62
CA GLU A 93 -3.73 28.33 3.78
C GLU A 93 -4.52 28.07 2.50
N LEU A 94 -5.18 29.10 1.96
CA LEU A 94 -5.94 28.99 0.71
C LEU A 94 -5.06 28.50 -0.45
N LYS A 95 -3.80 28.97 -0.52
CA LYS A 95 -2.84 28.52 -1.53
C LYS A 95 -2.50 27.03 -1.38
N LYS A 96 -2.44 26.49 -0.15
CA LYS A 96 -2.23 25.06 0.08
C LYS A 96 -3.44 24.25 -0.36
N ASP A 97 -4.65 24.73 -0.07
CA ASP A 97 -5.89 24.05 -0.45
C ASP A 97 -6.07 24.03 -1.98
N LEU A 98 -5.80 25.16 -2.65
CA LEU A 98 -5.83 25.24 -4.11
C LEU A 98 -4.76 24.39 -4.79
N LYS A 99 -3.62 24.16 -4.14
CA LYS A 99 -2.53 23.33 -4.68
C LYS A 99 -2.97 21.89 -4.96
N VAL A 100 -3.96 21.37 -4.23
CA VAL A 100 -4.54 20.03 -4.47
C VAL A 100 -5.14 19.94 -5.88
N TRP A 101 -5.66 21.05 -6.40
CA TRP A 101 -6.30 21.11 -7.71
C TRP A 101 -5.32 21.31 -8.87
N ASP A 102 -4.06 21.69 -8.60
CA ASP A 102 -3.07 21.97 -9.64
C ASP A 102 -2.86 20.77 -10.57
N ASP A 103 -2.87 19.54 -10.02
CA ASP A 103 -2.62 18.33 -10.80
C ASP A 103 -3.79 18.00 -11.73
N VAL A 104 -5.04 18.11 -11.24
CA VAL A 104 -6.26 17.93 -12.05
C VAL A 104 -6.38 19.01 -13.12
N VAL A 105 -6.04 20.25 -12.79
CA VAL A 105 -6.07 21.35 -13.77
C VAL A 105 -5.00 21.13 -14.85
N LYS A 106 -3.79 20.70 -14.48
CA LYS A 106 -2.74 20.37 -15.44
C LYS A 106 -3.12 19.20 -16.34
N SER A 107 -3.67 18.12 -15.77
CA SER A 107 -4.11 16.98 -16.58
C SER A 107 -5.18 17.40 -17.59
N ASN A 108 -6.13 18.24 -17.17
CA ASN A 108 -7.18 18.73 -18.06
C ASN A 108 -6.65 19.69 -19.14
N ARG A 109 -5.58 20.46 -18.85
CA ARG A 109 -4.92 21.33 -19.85
C ARG A 109 -4.06 20.56 -20.84
N LEU A 110 -3.48 19.44 -20.42
CA LEU A 110 -2.65 18.57 -21.25
C LEU A 110 -3.49 17.59 -22.09
N ALA A 111 -4.74 17.36 -21.74
CA ALA A 111 -5.63 16.47 -22.47
C ALA A 111 -5.99 17.06 -23.86
N ASP A 112 -5.82 16.27 -24.92
CA ASP A 112 -6.14 16.68 -26.29
C ASP A 112 -7.65 16.91 -26.50
N GLN A 113 -8.48 16.14 -25.79
CA GLN A 113 -9.93 16.26 -25.84
C GLN A 113 -10.52 16.16 -24.43
N LEU A 114 -11.46 17.06 -24.14
CA LEU A 114 -12.30 17.03 -22.94
C LEU A 114 -13.74 16.76 -23.39
N SER A 115 -14.31 15.63 -22.97
CA SER A 115 -15.71 15.30 -23.19
C SER A 115 -16.53 15.73 -21.98
N PHE A 116 -17.37 16.74 -22.16
CA PHE A 116 -18.33 17.14 -21.15
C PHE A 116 -19.64 16.38 -21.35
N PRO A 117 -20.24 15.89 -20.26
CA PRO A 117 -19.93 16.17 -18.84
C PRO A 117 -18.99 15.12 -18.17
N LEU A 118 -18.06 15.58 -17.32
CA LEU A 118 -16.92 14.78 -16.82
C LEU A 118 -17.23 13.78 -15.68
N ASN A 119 -18.38 13.88 -15.00
CA ASN A 119 -18.65 13.15 -13.75
C ASN A 119 -19.93 12.28 -13.79
N GLU A 120 -20.38 11.86 -14.97
CA GLU A 120 -21.64 11.08 -15.07
C GLU A 120 -21.50 9.62 -14.64
N GLU A 121 -20.31 9.02 -14.78
CA GLU A 121 -20.11 7.59 -14.52
C GLU A 121 -20.36 7.19 -13.06
N THR A 122 -20.15 8.10 -12.11
CA THR A 122 -20.47 7.86 -10.69
C THR A 122 -21.96 7.95 -10.38
N MET A 123 -22.74 8.70 -11.16
CA MET A 123 -24.20 8.81 -10.98
C MET A 123 -24.94 7.69 -11.71
N LEU A 124 -24.37 7.19 -12.81
CA LEU A 124 -24.90 6.11 -13.64
C LEU A 124 -24.15 4.80 -13.46
N ALA A 125 -23.47 4.61 -12.32
CA ALA A 125 -22.97 3.30 -11.91
C ALA A 125 -24.19 2.38 -11.65
N THR A 126 -24.80 1.93 -12.75
CA THR A 126 -25.89 0.99 -12.78
C THR A 126 -25.40 -0.24 -12.05
N GLU A 127 -26.10 -0.61 -10.99
CA GLU A 127 -25.90 -1.83 -10.22
C GLU A 127 -25.41 -2.95 -11.14
N LYS A 128 -24.27 -3.56 -10.79
CA LYS A 128 -23.77 -4.69 -11.56
C LYS A 128 -24.83 -5.78 -11.54
N ALA A 129 -24.84 -6.64 -12.56
CA ALA A 129 -25.81 -7.73 -12.62
C ALA A 129 -25.76 -8.64 -11.38
N ALA A 130 -24.59 -8.73 -10.71
CA ALA A 130 -24.43 -9.41 -9.43
C ALA A 130 -25.19 -8.70 -8.30
N ASP A 131 -24.99 -7.39 -8.14
CA ASP A 131 -25.66 -6.57 -7.13
C ASP A 131 -27.20 -6.65 -7.27
N ARG A 132 -27.70 -6.70 -8.52
CA ARG A 132 -29.13 -6.86 -8.81
C ARG A 132 -29.66 -8.24 -8.41
N ALA A 133 -28.85 -9.30 -8.59
CA ALA A 133 -29.23 -10.65 -8.18
C ALA A 133 -29.28 -10.76 -6.65
N GLU A 134 -28.35 -10.13 -5.93
CA GLU A 134 -28.36 -10.07 -4.46
C GLU A 134 -29.52 -9.24 -3.91
N ALA A 135 -29.89 -8.14 -4.58
CA ALA A 135 -31.02 -7.30 -4.21
C ALA A 135 -32.40 -7.94 -4.54
N PHE A 136 -32.44 -9.08 -5.23
CA PHE A 136 -33.69 -9.71 -5.64
C PHE A 136 -34.52 -10.19 -4.45
N LYS A 137 -35.76 -9.71 -4.36
CA LYS A 137 -36.74 -10.14 -3.36
C LYS A 137 -37.98 -10.70 -4.06
N PRO A 138 -38.37 -11.95 -3.80
CA PRO A 138 -39.59 -12.55 -4.34
C PRO A 138 -40.83 -11.73 -3.97
N LYS A 139 -41.60 -11.32 -4.97
CA LYS A 139 -42.83 -10.55 -4.76
C LYS A 139 -44.06 -11.42 -5.01
N THR A 140 -44.02 -12.23 -6.07
CA THR A 140 -45.16 -13.07 -6.47
C THR A 140 -45.21 -14.35 -5.64
N ASP A 141 -46.40 -14.93 -5.49
CA ASP A 141 -46.57 -16.19 -4.75
C ASP A 141 -45.85 -17.37 -5.43
N PHE A 142 -45.71 -17.31 -6.75
CA PHE A 142 -44.92 -18.28 -7.51
C PHE A 142 -43.43 -18.16 -7.18
N GLU A 143 -42.86 -16.94 -7.19
CA GLU A 143 -41.46 -16.71 -6.85
C GLU A 143 -41.16 -17.14 -5.40
N LYS A 144 -42.07 -16.89 -4.46
CA LYS A 144 -41.94 -17.34 -3.07
C LYS A 144 -41.87 -18.87 -2.98
N LYS A 145 -42.80 -19.59 -3.61
CA LYS A 145 -42.78 -21.06 -3.66
C LYS A 145 -41.52 -21.60 -4.33
N MET A 146 -41.06 -20.97 -5.41
CA MET A 146 -39.84 -21.36 -6.09
C MET A 146 -38.61 -21.17 -5.19
N MET A 147 -38.56 -20.07 -4.42
CA MET A 147 -37.51 -19.84 -3.43
C MET A 147 -37.58 -20.80 -2.24
N GLU A 148 -38.76 -21.13 -1.74
CA GLU A 148 -38.93 -22.16 -0.70
C GLU A 148 -38.42 -23.52 -1.18
N MET A 149 -38.77 -23.91 -2.40
CA MET A 149 -38.31 -25.15 -3.02
C MET A 149 -36.80 -25.14 -3.26
N TRP A 150 -36.24 -24.00 -3.70
CA TRP A 150 -34.81 -23.83 -3.93
C TRP A 150 -34.01 -23.90 -2.62
N ASN A 151 -34.46 -23.20 -1.58
CA ASN A 151 -33.82 -23.17 -0.27
C ASN A 151 -33.99 -24.48 0.50
N GLY A 152 -35.06 -25.23 0.26
CA GLY A 152 -35.27 -26.56 0.85
C GLY A 152 -34.40 -27.66 0.23
N SER A 153 -33.72 -27.37 -0.89
CA SER A 153 -32.86 -28.33 -1.56
C SER A 153 -31.43 -28.29 -1.02
N LYS A 154 -30.94 -29.44 -0.55
CA LYS A 154 -29.53 -29.63 -0.14
C LYS A 154 -28.52 -29.49 -1.29
N ASN A 155 -29.01 -29.42 -2.53
CA ASN A 155 -28.21 -29.23 -3.74
C ASN A 155 -28.04 -27.75 -4.13
N ASN A 156 -28.50 -26.81 -3.30
CA ASN A 156 -28.30 -25.40 -3.55
C ASN A 156 -26.81 -25.03 -3.44
N MET A 157 -26.28 -24.33 -4.45
CA MET A 157 -24.91 -23.84 -4.47
C MET A 157 -24.89 -22.34 -4.26
N THR A 158 -24.20 -21.92 -3.20
CA THR A 158 -23.90 -20.52 -2.94
C THR A 158 -22.48 -20.17 -3.42
N ASN A 159 -22.18 -18.89 -3.60
CA ASN A 159 -20.84 -18.44 -3.99
C ASN A 159 -19.79 -18.69 -2.88
N ASP A 160 -20.24 -18.95 -1.65
CA ASP A 160 -19.37 -19.12 -0.47
C ASP A 160 -18.79 -20.54 -0.36
N THR A 161 -19.48 -21.55 -0.92
CA THR A 161 -19.09 -22.96 -0.79
C THR A 161 -18.78 -23.59 -2.16
N VAL A 162 -17.74 -24.43 -2.17
CA VAL A 162 -17.31 -25.13 -3.41
C VAL A 162 -18.22 -26.32 -3.73
N TYR A 163 -18.84 -26.91 -2.71
CA TYR A 163 -19.67 -28.11 -2.80
C TYR A 163 -21.01 -27.90 -2.09
N THR A 164 -22.04 -28.54 -2.61
CA THR A 164 -23.37 -28.58 -1.98
C THR A 164 -23.36 -29.42 -0.71
N GLU A 165 -24.35 -29.22 0.16
CA GLU A 165 -24.48 -29.98 1.41
C GLU A 165 -24.66 -31.48 1.13
N ALA A 166 -25.45 -31.83 0.11
CA ALA A 166 -25.62 -33.21 -0.32
C ALA A 166 -24.31 -33.83 -0.82
N GLU A 167 -23.54 -33.11 -1.63
CA GLU A 167 -22.22 -33.57 -2.09
C GLU A 167 -21.25 -33.76 -0.92
N MET A 168 -21.26 -32.85 0.07
CA MET A 168 -20.44 -32.98 1.27
C MET A 168 -20.86 -34.17 2.13
N GLU A 169 -22.17 -34.43 2.30
CA GLU A 169 -22.66 -35.61 3.02
C GLU A 169 -22.15 -36.90 2.36
N ILE A 170 -22.22 -36.98 1.03
CA ILE A 170 -21.71 -38.12 0.25
C ILE A 170 -20.20 -38.28 0.42
N ILE A 171 -19.44 -37.19 0.29
CA ILE A 171 -17.98 -37.20 0.43
C ILE A 171 -17.56 -37.62 1.85
N ARG A 172 -18.28 -37.16 2.88
CA ARG A 172 -18.02 -37.50 4.28
C ARG A 172 -18.32 -38.97 4.61
N ALA A 173 -19.27 -39.59 3.90
CA ALA A 173 -19.62 -41.00 4.08
C ALA A 173 -18.62 -41.96 3.39
N MET A 174 -17.71 -41.47 2.55
CA MET A 174 -16.74 -42.27 1.78
C MET A 174 -15.36 -42.34 2.47
N ASP A 175 -14.54 -43.29 2.03
CA ASP A 175 -13.12 -43.36 2.43
C ASP A 175 -12.32 -42.21 1.78
N VAL A 176 -11.22 -41.79 2.41
CA VAL A 176 -10.42 -40.61 2.04
C VAL A 176 -9.90 -40.68 0.61
N LYS A 177 -9.52 -41.87 0.13
CA LYS A 177 -9.03 -42.09 -1.23
C LYS A 177 -10.15 -41.93 -2.26
N GLU A 178 -11.28 -42.59 -2.03
CA GLU A 178 -12.45 -42.54 -2.91
C GLU A 178 -13.07 -41.14 -2.97
N ALA A 179 -13.14 -40.45 -1.82
CA ALA A 179 -13.58 -39.08 -1.71
C ALA A 179 -12.79 -38.13 -2.63
N LYS A 180 -11.46 -38.29 -2.68
CA LYS A 180 -10.58 -37.47 -3.54
C LYS A 180 -10.81 -37.75 -5.02
N GLU A 181 -11.01 -39.00 -5.41
CA GLU A 181 -11.30 -39.36 -6.79
C GLU A 181 -12.66 -38.83 -7.24
N LYS A 182 -13.69 -38.94 -6.40
CA LYS A 182 -15.02 -38.41 -6.68
C LYS A 182 -15.02 -36.89 -6.82
N LEU A 183 -14.29 -36.20 -5.95
CA LEU A 183 -14.11 -34.74 -6.04
C LEU A 183 -13.48 -34.34 -7.38
N ASN A 184 -12.42 -35.04 -7.80
CA ASN A 184 -11.78 -34.80 -9.10
C ASN A 184 -12.74 -35.08 -10.28
N GLN A 185 -13.56 -36.13 -10.18
CA GLN A 185 -14.57 -36.44 -11.19
C GLN A 185 -15.63 -35.34 -11.27
N MET A 186 -16.16 -34.88 -10.14
CA MET A 186 -17.16 -33.81 -10.06
C MET A 186 -16.65 -32.49 -10.65
N GLN A 187 -15.41 -32.10 -10.31
CA GLN A 187 -14.79 -30.90 -10.87
C GLN A 187 -14.65 -30.99 -12.39
N LYS A 188 -14.22 -32.14 -12.92
CA LYS A 188 -14.15 -32.37 -14.37
C LYS A 188 -15.53 -32.26 -15.03
N MET A 189 -16.56 -32.86 -14.43
CA MET A 189 -17.93 -32.78 -14.97
C MET A 189 -18.46 -31.34 -15.00
N ARG A 190 -18.22 -30.57 -13.93
CA ARG A 190 -18.60 -29.15 -13.88
C ARG A 190 -17.88 -28.33 -14.96
N ALA A 191 -16.57 -28.53 -15.12
CA ALA A 191 -15.80 -27.85 -16.16
C ALA A 191 -16.31 -28.18 -17.57
N LEU A 192 -16.67 -29.44 -17.83
CA LEU A 192 -17.25 -29.86 -19.11
C LEU A 192 -18.60 -29.18 -19.40
N ILE A 193 -19.47 -29.07 -18.39
CA ILE A 193 -20.77 -28.39 -18.52
C ILE A 193 -20.57 -26.91 -18.84
N SER A 194 -19.71 -26.22 -18.08
CA SER A 194 -19.41 -24.80 -18.29
C SER A 194 -18.83 -24.53 -19.68
N TYR A 195 -17.88 -25.36 -20.13
CA TYR A 195 -17.31 -25.25 -21.47
C TYR A 195 -18.36 -25.44 -22.57
N ARG A 196 -19.24 -26.43 -22.41
CA ARG A 196 -20.35 -26.68 -23.33
C ARG A 196 -21.28 -25.48 -23.41
N GLU A 197 -21.66 -24.90 -22.27
CA GLU A 197 -22.49 -23.70 -22.21
C GLU A 197 -21.82 -22.51 -22.91
N ALA A 198 -20.54 -22.24 -22.60
CA ALA A 198 -19.78 -21.17 -23.22
C ALA A 198 -19.68 -21.33 -24.75
N LYS A 199 -19.44 -22.57 -25.22
CA LYS A 199 -19.40 -22.89 -26.66
C LYS A 199 -20.75 -22.62 -27.33
N TYR A 200 -21.87 -22.98 -26.70
CA TYR A 200 -23.20 -22.68 -27.24
C TYR A 200 -23.51 -21.19 -27.26
N ARG A 201 -23.17 -20.45 -26.20
CA ARG A 201 -23.32 -18.97 -26.18
C ARG A 201 -22.53 -18.33 -27.31
N TYR A 202 -21.29 -18.79 -27.54
CA TYR A 202 -20.46 -18.31 -28.64
C TYR A 202 -21.07 -18.63 -30.01
N ALA A 203 -21.50 -19.87 -30.23
CA ALA A 203 -22.15 -20.28 -31.47
C ALA A 203 -23.45 -19.50 -31.74
N ALA A 204 -24.26 -19.24 -30.72
CA ALA A 204 -25.46 -18.42 -30.82
C ALA A 204 -25.12 -16.97 -31.22
N LYS A 205 -24.07 -16.38 -30.64
CA LYS A 205 -23.59 -15.03 -30.98
C LYS A 205 -23.08 -14.93 -32.42
N ILE A 206 -22.44 -15.97 -32.94
CA ILE A 206 -22.05 -16.03 -34.36
C ILE A 206 -23.31 -16.06 -35.23
N LYS A 207 -24.24 -16.99 -34.93
CA LYS A 207 -25.45 -17.19 -35.73
C LYS A 207 -26.42 -16.01 -35.68
N SER A 208 -26.42 -15.22 -34.60
CA SER A 208 -27.27 -14.03 -34.48
C SER A 208 -26.71 -12.79 -35.19
N LYS A 209 -25.47 -12.85 -35.67
CA LYS A 209 -24.77 -11.74 -36.33
C LYS A 209 -24.66 -11.91 -37.85
N GLY A 210 -24.70 -13.15 -38.34
CA GLY A 210 -24.74 -13.48 -39.77
C GLY A 210 -26.18 -13.56 -40.24
#